data_AF-A0A524DA03-F1
#
_entry.id   AF-A0A524DA03-F1
#
_cell.length_a   1.000
_cell.length_b   1.000
_cell.length_c   1.000
_cell.angle_alpha   90.00
_cell.angle_beta   90.00
_cell.angle_gamma   90.00
#
_symmetry.space_group_name_H-M   'P 1'
#
loop_
_entity.id
_entity.type
_entity.pdbx_description
1 polymer ?
#
loop_
_entity_poly.entity_id
_entity_poly.type
_entity_poly.pdbx_seq_one_letter_code
_entity_poly.pdbx_strand_id
1 'polypeptide(L)' 'MVWGGSLNSKGSDYLKLLHEADKAVSFLEKIKERLKSEDKNYIRKTIDIITEYINKISEGVE' A
#
# COMPACT_ATOMS: atom_id res chain seq x y z
N MET A 1 12.93 4.62 -34.49
CA MET A 1 13.06 3.84 -33.24
C MET A 1 12.38 4.64 -32.13
N VAL A 2 11.15 4.27 -31.75
CA VAL A 2 10.41 5.00 -30.70
C VAL A 2 10.67 4.28 -29.39
N TRP A 3 11.72 4.67 -28.69
CA TRP A 3 11.94 4.36 -27.29
C TRP A 3 11.10 5.34 -26.47
N GLY A 4 10.12 4.87 -25.68
CA GLY A 4 9.50 5.74 -24.67
C GLY A 4 7.98 5.66 -24.47
N GLY A 5 7.27 4.65 -24.97
CA GLY A 5 5.81 4.61 -24.87
C GLY A 5 5.20 3.65 -23.84
N SER A 6 5.99 2.78 -23.21
CA SER A 6 5.43 1.65 -22.46
C SER A 6 6.20 1.37 -21.16
N LEU A 7 6.21 2.35 -20.25
CA LEU A 7 5.97 1.95 -18.86
C LEU A 7 4.56 1.34 -18.90
N ASN A 8 4.50 0.00 -19.09
CA ASN A 8 3.28 -0.78 -19.21
C ASN A 8 2.23 -0.22 -18.24
N SER A 9 1.02 0.07 -18.71
CA SER A 9 -0.09 0.61 -17.89
C SER A 9 -0.17 -0.06 -16.51
N LYS A 10 0.01 -1.38 -16.47
CA LYS A 10 0.12 -2.21 -15.25
C LYS A 10 1.17 -1.74 -14.24
N GLY A 11 2.37 -1.39 -14.69
CA GLY A 11 3.44 -0.86 -13.83
C GLY A 11 3.11 0.54 -13.31
N SER A 12 2.53 1.40 -14.15
CA SER A 12 2.09 2.73 -13.71
C SER A 12 0.91 2.66 -12.73
N ASP A 13 -0.01 1.71 -12.90
CA ASP A 13 -1.16 1.52 -12.02
C ASP A 13 -0.73 0.88 -10.69
N TYR A 14 0.22 -0.06 -10.70
CA TYR A 14 0.86 -0.55 -9.48
C TYR A 14 1.53 0.59 -8.69
N LEU A 15 2.27 1.48 -9.36
CA LEU A 15 2.92 2.61 -8.68
C LEU A 15 1.90 3.58 -8.06
N LYS A 16 0.74 3.79 -8.70
CA LYS A 16 -0.35 4.59 -8.12
C LYS A 16 -0.91 3.90 -6.87
N LEU A 17 -1.20 2.60 -6.94
CA LEU A 17 -1.71 1.82 -5.81
C LEU A 17 -0.71 1.81 -4.65
N LEU A 18 0.58 1.64 -4.93
CA LEU A 18 1.64 1.68 -3.93
C LEU A 18 1.69 3.05 -3.24
N HIS A 19 1.59 4.14 -4.00
CA HIS A 19 1.57 5.50 -3.46
C HIS A 19 0.33 5.78 -2.59
N GLU A 20 -0.83 5.28 -2.99
CA GLU A 20 -2.06 5.39 -2.20
C GLU A 20 -1.98 4.58 -0.91
N ALA A 21 -1.45 3.36 -0.99
CA ALA A 21 -1.21 2.50 0.17
C ALA A 21 -0.23 3.14 1.15
N ASP A 22 0.88 3.72 0.67
CA ASP A 22 1.87 4.40 1.51
C ASP A 22 1.26 5.59 2.26
N LYS A 23 0.43 6.40 1.59
CA LYS A 23 -0.32 7.49 2.24
C LYS A 23 -1.27 6.97 3.33
N ALA A 24 -2.00 5.90 3.05
CA ALA A 24 -2.93 5.29 3.99
C ALA A 24 -2.20 4.73 5.22
N VAL A 25 -1.12 3.97 5.02
CA VAL A 25 -0.27 3.42 6.09
C VAL A 25 0.33 4.54 6.93
N SER A 26 0.88 5.57 6.30
CA SER A 26 1.44 6.74 6.99
C SER A 26 0.40 7.46 7.86
N PHE A 27 -0.84 7.56 7.39
CA PHE A 27 -1.94 8.14 8.17
C PHE A 27 -2.33 7.24 9.35
N LEU A 28 -2.45 5.94 9.11
CA LEU A 28 -2.78 4.95 10.14
C LEU A 28 -1.72 4.91 11.24
N GLU A 29 -0.43 4.94 10.90
CA GLU A 29 0.68 5.03 11.85
C GLU A 29 0.57 6.28 12.74
N LYS A 30 0.29 7.45 12.16
CA LYS A 30 0.09 8.70 12.92
C LYS A 30 -1.10 8.63 13.88
N ILE A 31 -2.18 7.95 13.48
CA ILE A 31 -3.35 7.74 14.36
C ILE A 31 -3.05 6.73 15.44
N LYS A 32 -2.33 5.64 15.13
CA LYS A 32 -1.95 4.59 16.07
C LYS A 32 -1.26 5.16 17.31
N GLU A 33 -0.43 6.18 17.14
CA GLU A 33 0.25 6.86 18.26
C GLU A 33 -0.73 7.53 19.25
N ARG A 34 -1.91 7.95 18.78
CA ARG A 34 -2.90 8.71 19.55
C ARG A 34 -3.99 7.83 20.18
N LEU A 35 -4.02 6.54 19.86
CA LEU A 35 -5.05 5.60 20.29
C LEU A 35 -4.68 4.84 21.57
N LYS A 36 -5.70 4.27 22.23
CA LYS A 36 -5.52 3.35 23.37
C LYS A 36 -4.96 2.01 22.89
N SER A 37 -4.30 1.28 23.78
CA SER A 37 -3.58 0.03 23.48
C SER A 37 -4.41 -1.03 22.74
N GLU A 38 -5.70 -1.15 23.05
CA GLU A 38 -6.62 -2.08 22.38
C GLU A 38 -6.84 -1.70 20.91
N ASP A 39 -7.06 -0.41 20.64
CA ASP A 39 -7.31 0.11 19.29
C ASP A 39 -6.05 0.08 18.40
N LYS A 40 -4.85 0.17 19.01
CA LYS A 40 -3.58 0.04 18.29
C LYS A 40 -3.46 -1.31 17.59
N ASN A 41 -4.03 -2.37 18.16
CA ASN A 41 -3.99 -3.70 17.56
C ASN A 41 -4.84 -3.77 16.28
N TYR A 42 -6.00 -3.10 16.26
CA TYR A 42 -6.82 -3.01 15.05
C TYR A 42 -6.08 -2.24 13.95
N ILE A 43 -5.46 -1.10 14.28
CA ILE A 43 -4.68 -0.34 13.30
C ILE A 43 -3.50 -1.14 12.75
N ARG A 44 -2.78 -1.87 13.62
CA ARG A 44 -1.69 -2.75 13.19
C ARG A 44 -2.18 -3.82 12.20
N LYS A 45 -3.27 -4.52 12.52
CA LYS A 45 -3.86 -5.52 11.63
C LYS A 45 -4.27 -4.93 10.28
N THR A 46 -4.83 -3.72 10.28
CA THR A 46 -5.19 -3.03 9.03
C THR A 46 -3.97 -2.71 8.18
N ILE A 47 -2.89 -2.22 8.79
CA ILE A 47 -1.62 -1.98 8.09
C ILE A 47 -1.09 -3.28 7.49
N ASP A 48 -1.07 -4.37 8.27
CA ASP A 48 -0.61 -5.69 7.81
C ASP A 48 -1.42 -6.18 6.59
N ILE A 49 -2.75 -6.02 6.61
CA ILE A 49 -3.64 -6.38 5.47
C ILE A 49 -3.31 -5.57 4.21
N ILE A 50 -3.11 -4.24 4.34
CA ILE A 50 -2.76 -3.37 3.21
C ILE A 50 -1.41 -3.78 2.62
N THR A 51 -0.42 -4.01 3.48
CA THR A 51 0.92 -4.43 3.04
C THR A 51 0.90 -5.80 2.36
N GLU A 52 0.16 -6.76 2.91
CA GLU A 52 0.04 -8.09 2.30
C GLU A 52 -0.65 -8.01 0.92
N TYR A 53 -1.68 -7.20 0.78
CA TYR A 53 -2.36 -6.99 -0.50
C TYR A 53 -1.42 -6.40 -1.56
N ILE A 54 -0.66 -5.36 -1.22
CA ILE A 54 0.31 -4.76 -2.14
C ILE A 54 1.42 -5.75 -2.52
N ASN A 55 1.90 -6.56 -1.57
CA ASN A 55 2.88 -7.60 -1.85
C ASN A 55 2.35 -8.66 -2.82
N LYS A 56 1.10 -9.11 -2.66
CA LYS A 56 0.46 -10.05 -3.59
C LYS A 56 0.36 -9.50 -5.01
N ILE A 57 0.00 -8.22 -5.15
CA ILE A 57 0.02 -7.54 -6.46
C ILE A 57 1.43 -7.53 -7.05
N SER A 58 2.45 -7.25 -6.23
CA SER A 58 3.85 -7.25 -6.68
C SER A 58 4.34 -8.63 -7.12
N GLU A 59 3.87 -9.70 -6.48
CA GLU A 59 4.22 -11.08 -6.83
C GLU A 59 3.44 -11.60 -8.05
N GLY A 60 2.45 -10.84 -8.54
CA GLY A 60 1.58 -11.25 -9.64
C GLY A 60 0.62 -12.38 -9.27
N VAL A 61 0.36 -12.56 -7.97
CA VAL A 61 -0.57 -13.56 -7.43
C VAL A 61 -1.91 -12.86 -7.25
N GLU A 62 -2.71 -12.81 -8.33
CA GLU A 62 -4.14 -12.46 -8.29
C GLU A 62 -4.99 -13.61 -7.72
#